data_AF-A0AAD6APJ2-F1
#
_entry.id   AF-A0AAD6APJ2-F1
#
_cell.length_a   1.000
_cell.length_b   1.000
_cell.length_c   1.000
_cell.angle_alpha   90.00
_cell.angle_beta   90.00
_cell.angle_gamma   90.00
#
_symmetry.space_group_name_H-M   'P 1'
#
loop_
_entity.id
_entity.type
_entity.pdbx_description
1 polymer ?
#
loop_
_entity_poly.entity_id
_entity_poly.type
_entity_poly.pdbx_seq_one_letter_code
_entity_poly.pdbx_strand_id
1 'polypeptide(L)'
;MLRFLCCCFSSGDSADERQPLLHPGPSDLNEAGSARQSRSAHSDVQTVKRIGRLVMRRVCVPELDQRFSDMAETFNEQHERYEAMVRNIRNLRQSYSCNHNDTLALTECVGMIRDEHEAKYRVSLQIKGYEFSLNVVRVDESDEEPLPPHLQFAQNEVKGISASAKATISKGTTLQELIGWLLRSKDQMAEQVKGAAATYQEHGRLSENLEENLKEVRRAKEFALGYRQRAGEVFTEAAQIAGAYL
;
A
#
# COMPACT_ATOMS: atom_id res chain seq x y z
N MET A 1 89.70 5.56 28.49
CA MET A 1 89.65 7.04 28.32
C MET A 1 89.55 7.34 26.84
N LEU A 2 88.60 8.21 26.42
CA LEU A 2 88.55 9.04 25.18
C LEU A 2 88.85 8.35 23.80
N ARG A 3 88.15 8.60 22.69
CA ARG A 3 87.25 9.68 22.23
C ARG A 3 86.06 9.03 21.47
N PHE A 4 84.82 9.53 21.37
CA PHE A 4 84.25 10.88 21.15
C PHE A 4 84.40 11.50 19.73
N LEU A 5 83.31 11.37 18.95
CA LEU A 5 82.64 12.32 18.05
C LEU A 5 83.23 12.79 16.68
N CYS A 6 82.39 12.54 15.64
CA CYS A 6 81.93 13.45 14.56
C CYS A 6 82.91 13.90 13.44
N CYS A 7 82.49 14.30 12.22
CA CYS A 7 81.15 14.40 11.58
C CYS A 7 81.26 14.14 10.05
N CYS A 8 80.11 13.89 9.38
CA CYS A 8 79.67 14.17 7.99
C CYS A 8 80.73 14.31 6.86
N PHE A 9 80.58 13.74 5.66
CA PHE A 9 79.41 13.62 4.76
C PHE A 9 79.59 12.39 3.81
N SER A 10 78.63 11.86 3.03
CA SER A 10 77.18 12.10 2.86
C SER A 10 76.51 10.92 2.12
N SER A 11 75.27 10.58 2.46
CA SER A 11 74.26 9.96 1.57
C SER A 11 72.95 9.64 2.32
N GLY A 12 71.84 10.27 1.90
CA GLY A 12 70.48 9.76 2.11
C GLY A 12 69.85 9.89 3.51
N ASP A 13 69.37 11.08 3.84
CA ASP A 13 68.23 11.24 4.78
C ASP A 13 67.03 10.41 4.24
N SER A 14 66.45 9.49 5.02
CA SER A 14 65.58 9.67 6.20
C SER A 14 64.11 9.88 5.83
N ALA A 15 63.24 9.23 6.62
CA ALA A 15 61.78 9.21 6.60
C ALA A 15 61.11 10.55 6.21
N ASP A 16 59.90 10.58 5.65
CA ASP A 16 58.68 9.93 6.20
C ASP A 16 57.55 9.93 5.13
N GLU A 17 56.33 9.60 5.56
CA GLU A 17 55.04 9.87 4.93
C GLU A 17 54.57 8.98 3.76
N ARG A 18 53.41 8.36 4.03
CA ARG A 18 52.55 7.64 3.10
C ARG A 18 52.20 8.51 1.88
N GLN A 19 52.53 8.05 0.68
CA GLN A 19 51.94 8.59 -0.56
C GLN A 19 51.30 7.50 -1.43
N PRO A 20 50.28 7.82 -2.26
CA PRO A 20 49.35 6.83 -2.78
C PRO A 20 49.87 6.16 -4.06
N LEU A 21 49.68 4.84 -4.19
CA LEU A 21 50.02 4.06 -5.38
C LEU A 21 49.00 4.24 -6.52
N LEU A 22 48.71 5.49 -6.91
CA LEU A 22 47.89 5.81 -8.06
C LEU A 22 48.48 6.99 -8.85
N HIS A 23 49.11 6.68 -9.98
CA HIS A 23 49.16 7.56 -11.13
C HIS A 23 48.26 6.95 -12.21
N PRO A 24 47.19 7.62 -12.66
CA PRO A 24 46.40 7.15 -13.78
C PRO A 24 47.16 7.42 -15.08
N GLY A 25 47.66 6.37 -15.72
CA GLY A 25 48.03 6.44 -17.14
C GLY A 25 46.77 6.57 -18.01
N PRO A 26 46.79 7.38 -19.08
CA PRO A 26 45.63 7.53 -19.95
C PRO A 26 45.44 6.29 -20.82
N SER A 27 44.17 5.94 -21.05
CA SER A 27 43.70 4.93 -22.00
C SER A 27 44.06 3.48 -21.68
N ASP A 28 43.11 2.76 -21.07
CA ASP A 28 42.50 1.63 -21.79
C ASP A 28 41.07 1.36 -21.29
N LEU A 29 40.14 1.25 -22.23
CA LEU A 29 38.74 0.91 -22.00
C LEU A 29 38.61 -0.62 -21.97
N ASN A 30 38.46 -1.23 -20.79
CA ASN A 30 37.79 -2.52 -20.64
C ASN A 30 37.29 -2.75 -19.21
N GLU A 31 36.18 -3.47 -19.09
CA GLU A 31 35.40 -3.60 -17.86
C GLU A 31 36.10 -4.47 -16.80
N ALA A 32 36.54 -3.86 -15.70
CA ALA A 32 36.94 -4.55 -14.48
C ALA A 32 36.02 -4.15 -13.31
N GLY A 33 34.90 -4.86 -13.17
CA GLY A 33 33.90 -4.60 -12.13
C GLY A 33 34.47 -4.79 -10.72
N SER A 34 34.58 -3.70 -9.95
CA SER A 34 35.00 -3.75 -8.55
C SER A 34 33.97 -4.50 -7.70
N ALA A 35 34.40 -5.58 -7.03
CA ALA A 35 33.59 -6.40 -6.13
C ALA A 35 33.20 -5.69 -4.80
N ARG A 36 33.40 -4.37 -4.71
CA ARG A 36 32.98 -3.54 -3.57
C ARG A 36 32.00 -2.47 -4.02
N GLN A 37 30.77 -2.89 -4.36
CA GLN A 37 29.63 -1.98 -4.34
C GLN A 37 29.39 -1.56 -2.89
N SER A 38 29.80 -0.34 -2.54
CA SER A 38 29.26 0.36 -1.38
C SER A 38 27.74 0.46 -1.54
N ARG A 39 26.99 0.09 -0.49
CA ARG A 39 25.52 0.22 -0.49
C ARG A 39 25.16 1.66 -0.84
N SER A 40 24.40 1.86 -1.92
CA SER A 40 23.88 3.19 -2.24
C SER A 40 22.89 3.64 -1.16
N ALA A 41 22.89 4.94 -0.86
CA ALA A 41 21.97 5.56 0.08
C ALA A 41 20.55 5.68 -0.53
N HIS A 42 19.89 4.55 -0.74
CA HIS A 42 18.54 4.45 -1.28
C HIS A 42 17.44 4.39 -0.19
N SER A 43 17.72 4.82 1.04
CA SER A 43 16.72 4.83 2.13
C SER A 43 15.56 5.78 1.85
N ASP A 44 15.83 6.98 1.31
CA ASP A 44 14.87 8.09 1.46
C ASP A 44 13.83 8.15 0.34
N VAL A 45 14.14 7.58 -0.85
CA VAL A 45 13.19 7.51 -1.98
C VAL A 45 12.18 6.36 -1.81
N GLN A 46 12.52 5.32 -1.01
CA GLN A 46 11.60 4.20 -0.76
C GLN A 46 10.50 4.54 0.27
N THR A 47 10.76 5.48 1.18
CA THR A 47 9.82 5.85 2.26
C THR A 47 8.52 6.44 1.72
N VAL A 48 8.56 7.20 0.62
CA VAL A 48 7.39 7.87 0.02
C VAL A 48 6.49 6.88 -0.75
N LYS A 49 6.99 5.70 -1.14
CA LYS A 49 6.22 4.69 -1.90
C LYS A 49 5.53 3.63 -1.04
N ARG A 50 5.65 3.67 0.29
CA ARG A 50 5.05 2.71 1.24
C ARG A 50 3.53 2.88 1.50
N ILE A 51 2.80 3.60 0.65
CA ILE A 51 1.31 3.70 0.76
C ILE A 51 0.61 2.52 0.04
N GLY A 52 1.31 1.84 -0.88
CA GLY A 52 0.73 0.76 -1.71
C GLY A 52 1.07 -0.67 -1.27
N ARG A 53 1.11 -1.55 -2.28
CA ARG A 53 1.25 -3.02 -2.18
C ARG A 53 2.31 -3.47 -1.17
N LEU A 54 1.89 -4.33 -0.26
CA LEU A 54 2.66 -4.95 0.80
C LEU A 54 3.36 -6.22 0.31
N VAL A 55 4.64 -6.38 0.64
CA VAL A 55 5.47 -7.55 0.33
C VAL A 55 6.32 -7.89 1.55
N MET A 56 6.21 -9.13 2.02
CA MET A 56 6.91 -9.59 3.23
C MET A 56 8.28 -10.18 2.90
N ARG A 57 9.25 -9.93 3.78
CA ARG A 57 10.57 -10.58 3.72
C ARG A 57 10.48 -11.98 4.31
N ARG A 58 11.23 -12.94 3.78
CA ARG A 58 11.28 -14.30 4.34
C ARG A 58 12.05 -14.34 5.65
N VAL A 59 11.46 -14.98 6.65
CA VAL A 59 12.05 -15.30 7.95
C VAL A 59 12.49 -16.77 8.05
N CYS A 60 12.32 -17.56 6.97
CA CYS A 60 12.79 -18.94 6.84
C CYS A 60 12.18 -19.94 7.85
N VAL A 61 11.05 -19.58 8.46
CA VAL A 61 10.18 -20.47 9.22
C VAL A 61 8.91 -20.64 8.38
N PRO A 62 8.65 -21.81 7.76
CA PRO A 62 7.60 -21.96 6.75
C PRO A 62 6.20 -21.51 7.20
N GLU A 63 5.83 -21.80 8.45
CA GLU A 63 4.54 -21.38 9.02
C GLU A 63 4.45 -19.85 9.14
N LEU A 64 5.53 -19.16 9.53
CA LEU A 64 5.55 -17.71 9.64
C LEU A 64 5.58 -17.05 8.26
N ASP A 65 6.39 -17.57 7.34
CA ASP A 65 6.45 -17.10 5.95
C ASP A 65 5.05 -17.19 5.30
N GLN A 66 4.31 -18.27 5.52
CA GLN A 66 2.92 -18.39 5.07
C GLN A 66 2.00 -17.35 5.74
N ARG A 67 2.03 -17.21 7.07
CA ARG A 67 1.18 -16.23 7.79
C ARG A 67 1.44 -14.79 7.38
N PHE A 68 2.70 -14.46 7.08
CA PHE A 68 3.07 -13.17 6.52
C PHE A 68 2.53 -13.00 5.09
N SER A 69 2.58 -14.04 4.24
CA SER A 69 1.99 -14.02 2.89
C SER A 69 0.47 -13.85 2.94
N ASP A 70 -0.24 -14.68 3.73
CA ASP A 70 -1.70 -14.64 3.91
C ASP A 70 -2.17 -13.21 4.24
N MET A 71 -1.49 -12.55 5.18
CA MET A 71 -1.82 -11.20 5.61
C MET A 71 -1.52 -10.17 4.51
N ALA A 72 -0.36 -10.26 3.85
CA ALA A 72 0.02 -9.35 2.79
C ALA A 72 -0.92 -9.45 1.58
N GLU A 73 -1.28 -10.66 1.16
CA GLU A 73 -2.24 -10.92 0.09
C GLU A 73 -3.63 -10.37 0.45
N THR A 74 -4.15 -10.68 1.63
CA THR A 74 -5.45 -10.17 2.09
C THR A 74 -5.46 -8.63 2.19
N PHE A 75 -4.34 -8.02 2.59
CA PHE A 75 -4.20 -6.56 2.68
C PHE A 75 -4.18 -5.92 1.28
N ASN A 76 -3.42 -6.51 0.36
CA ASN A 76 -3.31 -6.04 -1.02
C ASN A 76 -4.66 -6.10 -1.73
N GLU A 77 -5.40 -7.20 -1.56
CA GLU A 77 -6.77 -7.30 -2.06
C GLU A 77 -7.67 -6.22 -1.45
N GLN A 78 -7.62 -5.98 -0.14
CA GLN A 78 -8.43 -4.92 0.48
C GLN A 78 -8.06 -3.53 -0.07
N HIS A 79 -6.78 -3.23 -0.23
CA HIS A 79 -6.28 -1.99 -0.81
C HIS A 79 -6.77 -1.79 -2.25
N GLU A 80 -6.67 -2.82 -3.10
CA GLU A 80 -7.15 -2.77 -4.49
C GLU A 80 -8.68 -2.54 -4.58
N ARG A 81 -9.45 -3.16 -3.68
CA ARG A 81 -10.92 -2.92 -3.59
C ARG A 81 -11.23 -1.51 -3.09
N TYR A 82 -10.48 -1.00 -2.12
CA TYR A 82 -10.64 0.37 -1.65
C TYR A 82 -10.32 1.39 -2.75
N GLU A 83 -9.21 1.24 -3.46
CA GLU A 83 -8.84 2.11 -4.58
C GLU A 83 -9.85 2.02 -5.74
N ALA A 84 -10.46 0.85 -5.98
CA ALA A 84 -11.56 0.72 -6.92
C ALA A 84 -12.82 1.50 -6.49
N MET A 85 -13.19 1.46 -5.21
CA MET A 85 -14.28 2.26 -4.67
C MET A 85 -14.03 3.77 -4.87
N VAL A 86 -12.84 4.26 -4.49
CA VAL A 86 -12.44 5.67 -4.63
C VAL A 86 -12.46 6.11 -6.09
N ARG A 87 -11.96 5.27 -7.01
CA ARG A 87 -11.99 5.55 -8.45
C ARG A 87 -13.41 5.71 -8.98
N ASN A 88 -14.31 4.80 -8.63
CA ASN A 88 -15.68 4.82 -9.13
C ASN A 88 -16.46 6.03 -8.57
N ILE A 89 -16.21 6.43 -7.32
CA ILE A 89 -16.71 7.69 -6.75
C ILE A 89 -16.20 8.89 -7.56
N ARG A 90 -14.89 8.94 -7.86
CA ARG A 90 -14.30 10.03 -8.67
C ARG A 90 -14.88 10.08 -10.08
N ASN A 91 -15.09 8.93 -10.72
CA ASN A 91 -15.70 8.84 -12.05
C ASN A 91 -17.12 9.41 -12.07
N LEU A 92 -17.96 8.98 -11.11
CA LEU A 92 -19.33 9.48 -10.96
C LEU A 92 -19.35 11.01 -10.75
N ARG A 93 -18.43 11.51 -9.91
CA ARG A 93 -18.26 12.95 -9.63
C ARG A 93 -17.84 13.77 -10.84
N GLN A 94 -16.91 13.26 -11.64
CA GLN A 94 -16.48 13.92 -12.87
C GLN A 94 -17.60 13.96 -13.93
N SER A 95 -18.42 12.92 -14.00
CA SER A 95 -19.52 12.83 -14.97
C SER A 95 -20.65 13.82 -14.66
N TYR A 96 -21.11 13.86 -13.41
CA TYR A 96 -22.22 14.74 -12.99
C TYR A 96 -21.76 16.11 -12.45
N SER A 97 -20.45 16.40 -12.46
CA SER A 97 -19.84 17.61 -11.88
C SER A 97 -20.17 17.86 -10.38
N CYS A 98 -20.61 16.81 -9.68
CA CYS A 98 -20.97 16.87 -8.27
C CYS A 98 -19.75 16.84 -7.34
N ASN A 99 -19.81 17.68 -6.30
CA ASN A 99 -18.89 17.80 -5.18
C ASN A 99 -17.48 18.27 -5.61
N HIS A 100 -16.99 19.35 -5.01
CA HIS A 100 -15.68 19.93 -5.34
C HIS A 100 -14.58 19.61 -4.31
N ASN A 101 -14.89 18.88 -3.24
CA ASN A 101 -13.95 18.56 -2.15
C ASN A 101 -13.54 17.08 -2.19
N ASP A 102 -12.35 16.68 -1.68
CA ASP A 102 -11.83 15.29 -1.74
C ASP A 102 -12.59 14.25 -0.85
N THR A 103 -13.87 14.47 -0.58
CA THR A 103 -14.74 13.56 0.18
C THR A 103 -15.25 12.38 -0.66
N LEU A 104 -15.58 11.28 0.01
CA LEU A 104 -16.15 10.08 -0.63
C LEU A 104 -17.70 10.10 -0.67
N ALA A 105 -18.31 11.25 -0.42
CA ALA A 105 -19.75 11.40 -0.27
C ALA A 105 -20.52 11.25 -1.59
N LEU A 106 -21.65 10.54 -1.55
CA LEU A 106 -22.54 10.24 -2.66
C LEU A 106 -23.77 11.16 -2.74
N THR A 107 -24.17 11.79 -1.63
CA THR A 107 -25.46 12.51 -1.50
C THR A 107 -25.68 13.54 -2.59
N GLU A 108 -24.69 14.40 -2.83
CA GLU A 108 -24.75 15.46 -3.84
C GLU A 108 -24.88 14.89 -5.26
N CYS A 109 -24.11 13.84 -5.57
CA CYS A 109 -24.18 13.16 -6.85
C CYS A 109 -25.53 12.49 -7.09
N VAL A 110 -26.07 11.78 -6.09
CA VAL A 110 -27.39 11.16 -6.21
C VAL A 110 -28.50 12.22 -6.31
N GLY A 111 -28.31 13.41 -5.73
CA GLY A 111 -29.13 14.60 -5.99
C GLY A 111 -29.10 15.01 -7.46
N MET A 112 -27.92 15.37 -7.99
CA MET A 112 -27.79 15.80 -9.39
C MET A 112 -28.28 14.76 -10.41
N ILE A 113 -28.07 13.46 -10.17
CA ILE A 113 -28.59 12.39 -11.03
C ILE A 113 -30.13 12.32 -11.00
N ARG A 114 -30.78 12.67 -9.87
CA ARG A 114 -32.25 12.78 -9.81
C ARG A 114 -32.70 14.00 -10.61
N ASP A 115 -32.10 15.15 -10.35
CA ASP A 115 -32.51 16.45 -10.91
C ASP A 115 -32.30 16.49 -12.45
N GLU A 116 -31.21 15.90 -12.98
CA GLU A 116 -30.95 15.83 -14.43
C GLU A 116 -31.99 14.98 -15.19
N HIS A 117 -32.56 13.97 -14.53
CA HIS A 117 -33.38 12.94 -15.18
C HIS A 117 -34.86 12.93 -14.75
N GLU A 118 -35.28 13.81 -13.83
CA GLU A 118 -36.60 13.79 -13.16
C GLU A 118 -37.79 13.80 -14.15
N ALA A 119 -37.64 14.48 -15.29
CA ALA A 119 -38.70 14.65 -16.29
C ALA A 119 -39.09 13.35 -17.02
N LYS A 120 -38.22 12.33 -17.02
CA LYS A 120 -38.45 11.02 -17.65
C LYS A 120 -38.29 9.84 -16.69
N TYR A 121 -37.48 9.98 -15.63
CA TYR A 121 -37.06 8.87 -14.79
C TYR A 121 -37.16 9.20 -13.30
N ARG A 122 -37.82 8.33 -12.55
CA ARG A 122 -37.75 8.29 -11.09
C ARG A 122 -36.48 7.55 -10.67
N VAL A 123 -35.44 8.31 -10.36
CA VAL A 123 -34.17 7.78 -9.85
C VAL A 123 -34.21 7.65 -8.32
N SER A 124 -33.79 6.49 -7.81
CA SER A 124 -33.77 6.18 -6.38
C SER A 124 -32.54 5.34 -6.04
N LEU A 125 -32.01 5.49 -4.82
CA LEU A 125 -31.00 4.56 -4.32
C LEU A 125 -31.72 3.47 -3.53
N GLN A 126 -31.32 2.22 -3.70
CA GLN A 126 -31.90 1.07 -3.00
C GLN A 126 -30.80 0.25 -2.32
N ILE A 127 -31.12 -0.31 -1.15
CA ILE A 127 -30.28 -1.24 -0.40
C ILE A 127 -30.82 -2.66 -0.56
N LYS A 128 -29.94 -3.64 -0.80
CA LYS A 128 -30.27 -5.07 -0.83
C LYS A 128 -29.18 -5.83 -0.07
N GLY A 129 -29.42 -6.07 1.22
CA GLY A 129 -28.42 -6.65 2.12
C GLY A 129 -27.20 -5.73 2.25
N TYR A 130 -26.00 -6.23 1.97
CA TYR A 130 -24.74 -5.46 2.01
C TYR A 130 -24.38 -4.80 0.67
N GLU A 131 -25.35 -4.62 -0.23
CA GLU A 131 -25.17 -3.98 -1.53
C GLU A 131 -26.20 -2.85 -1.72
N PHE A 132 -25.87 -1.90 -2.58
CA PHE A 132 -26.71 -0.78 -2.96
C PHE A 132 -26.56 -0.46 -4.45
N SER A 133 -27.62 0.08 -5.04
CA SER A 133 -27.69 0.37 -6.48
C SER A 133 -28.65 1.51 -6.78
N LEU A 134 -28.40 2.24 -7.87
CA LEU A 134 -29.37 3.16 -8.45
C LEU A 134 -30.48 2.37 -9.16
N ASN A 135 -31.67 2.40 -8.59
CA ASN A 135 -32.90 1.96 -9.22
C ASN A 135 -33.48 3.12 -10.04
N VAL A 136 -33.75 2.84 -11.32
CA VAL A 136 -34.24 3.80 -12.31
C VAL A 136 -35.51 3.24 -12.90
N VAL A 137 -36.62 3.97 -12.75
CA VAL A 137 -37.94 3.59 -13.26
C VAL A 137 -38.44 4.72 -14.14
N ARG A 138 -39.04 4.41 -15.30
CA ARG A 138 -39.71 5.44 -16.12
C ARG A 138 -40.91 6.04 -15.41
N VAL A 139 -41.22 7.28 -15.75
CA VAL A 139 -42.45 7.97 -15.31
C VAL A 139 -43.63 7.60 -16.21
N ASP A 140 -43.37 7.22 -17.46
CA ASP A 140 -44.32 6.82 -18.48
C ASP A 140 -44.24 5.32 -18.83
N GLU A 141 -45.37 4.73 -19.23
CA GLU A 141 -45.48 3.31 -19.64
C GLU A 141 -45.02 3.06 -21.09
N SER A 142 -44.11 3.90 -21.63
CA SER A 142 -43.58 3.69 -22.99
C SER A 142 -42.41 2.70 -23.01
N ASP A 143 -42.76 1.45 -23.29
CA ASP A 143 -41.81 0.39 -23.63
C ASP A 143 -41.21 0.67 -25.02
N GLU A 144 -39.93 1.09 -25.07
CA GLU A 144 -38.91 0.66 -26.06
C GLU A 144 -37.61 1.50 -26.02
N GLU A 145 -37.63 2.78 -25.61
CA GLU A 145 -36.41 3.62 -25.63
C GLU A 145 -35.35 3.04 -24.64
N PRO A 146 -34.04 2.97 -24.99
CA PRO A 146 -33.00 2.54 -24.04
C PRO A 146 -32.75 3.57 -22.93
N LEU A 147 -32.06 3.17 -21.87
CA LEU A 147 -31.58 4.09 -20.82
C LEU A 147 -30.60 5.12 -21.41
N PRO A 148 -30.66 6.41 -21.00
CA PRO A 148 -29.69 7.41 -21.42
C PRO A 148 -28.27 6.98 -21.05
N PRO A 149 -27.27 7.09 -21.94
CA PRO A 149 -25.91 6.62 -21.67
C PRO A 149 -25.31 7.18 -20.38
N HIS A 150 -25.61 8.44 -20.04
CA HIS A 150 -25.16 9.09 -18.81
C HIS A 150 -25.77 8.46 -17.53
N LEU A 151 -27.06 8.10 -17.58
CA LEU A 151 -27.76 7.44 -16.48
C LEU A 151 -27.35 5.96 -16.34
N GLN A 152 -27.14 5.28 -17.46
CA GLN A 152 -26.60 3.92 -17.49
C GLN A 152 -25.17 3.86 -16.92
N PHE A 153 -24.34 4.86 -17.23
CA PHE A 153 -23.01 5.05 -16.63
C PHE A 153 -23.12 5.25 -15.11
N ALA A 154 -24.02 6.12 -14.65
CA ALA A 154 -24.25 6.35 -13.21
C ALA A 154 -24.62 5.05 -12.47
N GLN A 155 -25.51 4.23 -13.03
CA GLN A 155 -25.87 2.92 -12.46
C GLN A 155 -24.66 1.98 -12.35
N ASN A 156 -23.81 1.94 -13.38
CA ASN A 156 -22.63 1.10 -13.42
C ASN A 156 -21.58 1.55 -12.37
N GLU A 157 -21.33 2.84 -12.27
CA GLU A 157 -20.42 3.39 -11.26
C GLU A 157 -20.95 3.13 -9.84
N VAL A 158 -22.21 3.43 -9.53
CA VAL A 158 -22.77 3.15 -8.18
C VAL A 158 -22.74 1.67 -7.83
N LYS A 159 -23.02 0.77 -8.78
CA LYS A 159 -22.86 -0.68 -8.59
C LYS A 159 -21.39 -1.05 -8.31
N GLY A 160 -20.45 -0.44 -9.03
CA GLY A 160 -19.02 -0.60 -8.82
C GLY A 160 -18.55 -0.09 -7.46
N ILE A 161 -19.04 1.06 -7.00
CA ILE A 161 -18.79 1.62 -5.66
C ILE A 161 -19.27 0.62 -4.61
N SER A 162 -20.51 0.15 -4.71
CA SER A 162 -21.10 -0.77 -3.74
C SER A 162 -20.36 -2.11 -3.63
N ALA A 163 -20.09 -2.76 -4.77
CA ALA A 163 -19.34 -4.01 -4.79
C ALA A 163 -17.93 -3.86 -4.19
N SER A 164 -17.28 -2.72 -4.45
CA SER A 164 -15.95 -2.40 -3.93
C SER A 164 -15.97 -2.08 -2.43
N ALA A 165 -16.98 -1.35 -1.94
CA ALA A 165 -17.19 -1.08 -0.52
C ALA A 165 -17.42 -2.39 0.26
N LYS A 166 -18.35 -3.23 -0.20
CA LYS A 166 -18.64 -4.57 0.36
C LYS A 166 -17.38 -5.43 0.43
N ALA A 167 -16.61 -5.51 -0.66
CA ALA A 167 -15.37 -6.29 -0.70
C ALA A 167 -14.32 -5.75 0.29
N THR A 168 -14.16 -4.42 0.39
CA THR A 168 -13.26 -3.75 1.34
C THR A 168 -13.62 -4.03 2.80
N ILE A 169 -14.92 -4.00 3.13
CA ILE A 169 -15.43 -4.30 4.48
C ILE A 169 -15.19 -5.77 4.84
N SER A 170 -15.52 -6.69 3.91
CA SER A 170 -15.49 -8.14 4.15
C SER A 170 -14.10 -8.67 4.54
N LYS A 171 -13.03 -8.13 3.95
CA LYS A 171 -11.63 -8.51 4.25
C LYS A 171 -11.17 -8.06 5.64
N GLY A 172 -11.83 -7.09 6.24
CA GLY A 172 -11.38 -6.46 7.48
C GLY A 172 -11.34 -7.39 8.70
N THR A 173 -12.23 -8.38 8.79
CA THR A 173 -12.24 -9.33 9.92
C THR A 173 -11.03 -10.26 9.84
N THR A 174 -10.80 -10.88 8.68
CA THR A 174 -9.62 -11.74 8.42
C THR A 174 -8.31 -10.99 8.64
N LEU A 175 -8.23 -9.72 8.20
CA LEU A 175 -7.07 -8.86 8.46
C LEU A 175 -6.86 -8.59 9.94
N GLN A 176 -7.93 -8.25 10.68
CA GLN A 176 -7.85 -8.03 12.13
C GLN A 176 -7.35 -9.27 12.89
N GLU A 177 -7.76 -10.46 12.47
CA GLU A 177 -7.31 -11.74 13.04
C GLU A 177 -5.83 -12.02 12.73
N LEU A 178 -5.43 -11.96 11.45
CA LEU A 178 -4.04 -12.21 11.02
C LEU A 178 -3.06 -11.20 11.63
N ILE A 179 -3.37 -9.91 11.56
CA ILE A 179 -2.58 -8.83 12.16
C ILE A 179 -2.55 -9.00 13.69
N GLY A 180 -3.68 -9.31 14.30
CA GLY A 180 -3.77 -9.55 15.74
C GLY A 180 -2.89 -10.73 16.20
N TRP A 181 -2.87 -11.82 15.44
CA TRP A 181 -2.01 -12.97 15.72
C TRP A 181 -0.53 -12.63 15.55
N LEU A 182 -0.13 -12.02 14.42
CA LEU A 182 1.26 -11.64 14.15
C LEU A 182 1.82 -10.67 15.19
N LEU A 183 1.03 -9.68 15.64
CA LEU A 183 1.49 -8.71 16.64
C LEU A 183 1.57 -9.31 18.06
N ARG A 184 0.67 -10.23 18.44
CA ARG A 184 0.72 -10.90 19.75
C ARG A 184 1.80 -11.97 19.83
N SER A 185 2.11 -12.65 18.72
CA SER A 185 3.07 -13.77 18.69
C SER A 185 4.53 -13.33 18.52
N LYS A 186 4.83 -12.03 18.58
CA LYS A 186 6.16 -11.45 18.28
C LYS A 186 7.32 -12.20 18.94
N ASP A 187 7.23 -12.42 20.25
CA ASP A 187 8.37 -12.95 21.01
C ASP A 187 8.55 -14.47 20.79
N GLN A 188 7.44 -15.21 20.57
CA GLN A 188 7.48 -16.60 20.10
C GLN A 188 8.11 -16.69 18.70
N MET A 189 7.74 -15.80 17.78
CA MET A 189 8.33 -15.75 16.44
C MET A 189 9.82 -15.45 16.46
N ALA A 190 10.28 -14.59 17.39
CA ALA A 190 11.71 -14.29 17.55
C ALA A 190 12.51 -15.54 17.95
N GLU A 191 12.02 -16.33 18.90
CA GLU A 191 12.68 -17.59 19.28
C GLU A 191 12.61 -18.67 18.18
N GLN A 192 11.49 -18.75 17.43
CA GLN A 192 11.41 -19.64 16.26
C GLN A 192 12.42 -19.26 15.17
N VAL A 193 12.54 -17.97 14.85
CA VAL A 193 13.51 -17.44 13.87
C VAL A 193 14.95 -17.68 14.32
N LYS A 194 15.23 -17.52 15.61
CA LYS A 194 16.53 -17.82 16.22
C LYS A 194 16.88 -19.31 16.17
N GLY A 195 15.91 -20.20 16.38
CA GLY A 195 16.09 -21.64 16.21
C GLY A 195 16.26 -22.11 14.76
N ALA A 196 15.74 -21.36 13.79
CA ALA A 196 15.81 -21.68 12.36
C ALA A 196 17.12 -21.24 11.68
N ALA A 197 17.89 -20.33 12.28
CA ALA A 197 19.13 -19.81 11.70
C ALA A 197 20.29 -20.81 11.83
N ALA A 198 20.90 -21.20 10.71
CA ALA A 198 22.05 -22.10 10.71
C ALA A 198 23.37 -21.43 11.17
N THR A 199 23.43 -20.09 11.12
CA THR A 199 24.62 -19.30 11.49
C THR A 199 24.25 -18.00 12.20
N TYR A 200 25.20 -17.41 12.92
CA TYR A 200 25.02 -16.09 13.56
C TYR A 200 24.72 -14.97 12.55
N GLN A 201 25.31 -15.00 11.36
CA GLN A 201 25.02 -14.04 10.29
C GLN A 201 23.59 -14.18 9.77
N GLU A 202 23.13 -15.43 9.59
CA GLU A 202 21.75 -15.70 9.22
C GLU A 202 20.77 -15.28 10.32
N HIS A 203 21.08 -15.54 11.59
CA HIS A 203 20.26 -15.08 12.71
C HIS A 203 20.05 -13.55 12.68
N GLY A 204 21.11 -12.78 12.39
CA GLY A 204 21.02 -11.33 12.20
C GLY A 204 20.08 -10.96 11.04
N ARG A 205 20.27 -11.58 9.87
CA ARG A 205 19.44 -11.36 8.67
C ARG A 205 17.96 -11.68 8.90
N LEU A 206 17.66 -12.81 9.53
CA LEU A 206 16.29 -13.25 9.76
C LEU A 206 15.60 -12.41 10.85
N SER A 207 16.34 -11.99 11.87
CA SER A 207 15.83 -11.07 12.90
C SER A 207 15.50 -9.68 12.32
N GLU A 208 16.37 -9.12 11.47
CA GLU A 208 16.08 -7.87 10.74
C GLU A 208 14.81 -8.01 9.87
N ASN A 209 14.67 -9.13 9.16
CA ASN A 209 13.49 -9.42 8.35
C ASN A 209 12.21 -9.52 9.19
N LEU A 210 12.26 -10.18 10.35
CA LEU A 210 11.13 -10.26 11.27
C LEU A 210 10.73 -8.88 11.81
N GLU A 211 11.71 -8.05 12.18
CA GLU A 211 11.45 -6.70 12.68
C GLU A 211 10.81 -5.80 11.61
N GLU A 212 11.35 -5.81 10.39
CA GLU A 212 10.79 -5.06 9.25
C GLU A 212 9.37 -5.55 8.90
N ASN A 213 9.14 -6.87 8.84
CA ASN A 213 7.80 -7.41 8.64
C ASN A 213 6.82 -6.94 9.74
N LEU A 214 7.25 -6.90 11.01
CA LEU A 214 6.41 -6.43 12.12
C LEU A 214 6.15 -4.90 12.07
N LYS A 215 7.06 -4.09 11.51
CA LYS A 215 6.77 -2.67 11.20
C LYS A 215 5.70 -2.57 10.13
N GLU A 216 5.83 -3.36 9.07
CA GLU A 216 4.86 -3.40 7.98
C GLU A 216 3.48 -3.93 8.41
N VAL A 217 3.41 -4.91 9.33
CA VAL A 217 2.15 -5.38 9.96
C VAL A 217 1.43 -4.25 10.71
N ARG A 218 2.18 -3.42 11.44
CA ARG A 218 1.60 -2.24 12.14
C ARG A 218 1.06 -1.22 11.14
N ARG A 219 1.83 -0.93 10.09
CA ARG A 219 1.38 -0.05 8.98
C ARG A 219 0.10 -0.57 8.32
N ALA A 220 0.07 -1.87 8.00
CA ALA A 220 -1.09 -2.53 7.40
C ALA A 220 -2.34 -2.42 8.28
N LYS A 221 -2.20 -2.51 9.62
CA LYS A 221 -3.29 -2.34 10.58
C LYS A 221 -3.97 -0.98 10.46
N GLU A 222 -3.19 0.08 10.39
CA GLU A 222 -3.69 1.46 10.33
C GLU A 222 -4.46 1.71 9.03
N PHE A 223 -3.87 1.33 7.89
CA PHE A 223 -4.54 1.42 6.59
C PHE A 223 -5.79 0.54 6.50
N ALA A 224 -5.73 -0.73 6.92
CA ALA A 224 -6.85 -1.66 6.83
C ALA A 224 -8.08 -1.20 7.64
N LEU A 225 -7.85 -0.61 8.82
CA LEU A 225 -8.88 -0.01 9.63
C LEU A 225 -9.49 1.22 8.92
N GLY A 226 -8.65 2.13 8.42
CA GLY A 226 -9.10 3.33 7.71
C GLY A 226 -9.79 3.07 6.36
N TYR A 227 -9.46 1.97 5.68
CA TYR A 227 -10.19 1.52 4.49
C TYR A 227 -11.56 0.94 4.84
N ARG A 228 -11.62 0.07 5.87
CA ARG A 228 -12.89 -0.50 6.34
C ARG A 228 -13.84 0.58 6.86
N GLN A 229 -13.34 1.55 7.63
CA GLN A 229 -14.13 2.67 8.14
C GLN A 229 -14.74 3.48 6.98
N ARG A 230 -13.91 3.97 6.05
CA ARG A 230 -14.38 4.79 4.92
C ARG A 230 -15.34 4.04 3.99
N ALA A 231 -15.14 2.75 3.75
CA ALA A 231 -16.10 1.93 3.02
C ALA A 231 -17.43 1.76 3.79
N GLY A 232 -17.39 1.67 5.12
CA GLY A 232 -18.57 1.65 5.98
C GLY A 232 -19.33 2.98 6.01
N GLU A 233 -18.61 4.11 5.99
CA GLU A 233 -19.19 5.46 5.88
C GLU A 233 -19.97 5.61 4.57
N VAL A 234 -19.37 5.23 3.42
CA VAL A 234 -20.03 5.21 2.10
C VAL A 234 -21.28 4.32 2.10
N PHE A 235 -21.23 3.15 2.73
CA PHE A 235 -22.41 2.26 2.85
C PHE A 235 -23.51 2.87 3.74
N THR A 236 -23.12 3.52 4.85
CA THR A 236 -24.06 4.15 5.78
C THR A 236 -24.75 5.36 5.13
N GLU A 237 -24.02 6.18 4.39
CA GLU A 237 -24.57 7.28 3.61
C GLU A 237 -25.53 6.74 2.52
N ALA A 238 -25.16 5.67 1.81
CA ALA A 238 -26.06 5.03 0.85
C ALA A 238 -27.38 4.58 1.49
N ALA A 239 -27.34 4.01 2.71
CA ALA A 239 -28.56 3.65 3.44
C ALA A 239 -29.43 4.87 3.78
N GLN A 240 -28.81 5.97 4.23
CA GLN A 240 -29.49 7.24 4.49
C GLN A 240 -30.15 7.82 3.22
N ILE A 241 -29.44 7.87 2.09
CA ILE A 241 -29.94 8.36 0.79
C ILE A 241 -31.11 7.50 0.26
N ALA A 242 -31.11 6.20 0.58
CA ALA A 242 -32.18 5.26 0.25
C ALA A 242 -33.40 5.34 1.18
N GLY A 243 -33.33 6.12 2.27
CA GLY A 243 -34.36 6.13 3.32
C GLY A 243 -34.40 4.84 4.16
N ALA A 244 -33.37 4.00 4.05
CA ALA A 244 -33.22 2.79 4.83
C ALA A 244 -32.57 3.14 6.17
N TYR A 245 -33.39 3.37 7.20
CA TYR A 245 -32.91 3.42 8.58
C TYR A 245 -32.35 2.04 8.97
N LEU A 246 -31.06 2.01 9.32
CA LEU A 246 -30.35 0.84 9.85
C LEU A 246 -30.61 0.66 11.35
#